data_AF-A0A2D3VRD5-F1
#
_entry.id   AF-A0A2D3VRD5-F1
#
_cell.length_a   1.000
_cell.length_b   1.000
_cell.length_c   1.000
_cell.angle_alpha   90.00
_cell.angle_beta   90.00
_cell.angle_gamma   90.00
#
_symmetry.space_group_name_H-M   'P 1'
#
loop_
_entity.id
_entity.type
_entity.pdbx_description
1 polymer ?
#
loop_
_entity_poly.entity_id
_entity_poly.type
_entity_poly.pdbx_seq_one_letter_code
_entity_poly.pdbx_strand_id
1 'polypeptide(L)' 'MQIDDLFNILHNAIEAQNNGKKISLKEMALNLGIAMRTYQDWKLGRAKPQAASIVIKMLGELEDDEIIRAVRKINKLNS' A
#
# COMPACT_ATOMS: atom_id res chain seq x y z
N MET A 1 -12.66 -1.26 -9.79
CA MET A 1 -11.99 -0.84 -8.55
C MET A 1 -11.15 0.38 -8.86
N GLN A 2 -11.39 1.50 -8.19
CA GLN A 2 -10.54 2.67 -8.33
C GLN A 2 -9.29 2.54 -7.43
N ILE A 3 -8.25 3.33 -7.69
CA ILE A 3 -6.96 3.22 -7.00
C ILE A 3 -7.06 3.65 -5.52
N ASP A 4 -7.96 4.57 -5.22
CA ASP A 4 -8.32 4.98 -3.87
C ASP A 4 -8.97 3.84 -3.07
N ASP A 5 -9.75 2.95 -3.70
CA ASP A 5 -10.26 1.74 -3.04
C ASP A 5 -9.11 0.86 -2.55
N LEU A 6 -8.11 0.63 -3.41
CA LEU A 6 -6.92 -0.15 -3.08
C LEU A 6 -6.16 0.47 -1.90
N PHE A 7 -5.96 1.78 -1.95
CA PHE A 7 -5.23 2.51 -0.90
C PHE A 7 -5.96 2.41 0.45
N ASN A 8 -7.29 2.50 0.44
CA ASN A 8 -8.11 2.37 1.63
C ASN A 8 -8.10 0.93 2.19
N ILE A 9 -8.16 -0.09 1.33
CA ILE A 9 -8.06 -1.50 1.75
C ILE A 9 -6.74 -1.75 2.48
N LEU A 10 -5.62 -1.34 1.88
CA LEU A 10 -4.29 -1.55 2.46
C LEU A 10 -4.10 -0.75 3.75
N HIS A 11 -4.57 0.51 3.79
CA HIS A 11 -4.55 1.31 5.01
C HIS A 11 -5.27 0.61 6.17
N ASN A 12 -6.49 0.14 5.92
CA ASN A 12 -7.30 -0.52 6.93
C ASN A 12 -6.69 -1.85 7.38
N ALA A 13 -6.08 -2.61 6.46
CA ALA A 13 -5.39 -3.86 6.80
C ALA A 13 -4.19 -3.61 7.74
N ILE A 14 -3.42 -2.55 7.50
CA ILE A 14 -2.32 -2.15 8.37
C ILE A 14 -2.83 -1.72 9.76
N GLU A 15 -3.93 -0.97 9.83
CA GLU A 15 -4.56 -0.61 11.13
C GLU A 15 -5.07 -1.84 11.88
N ALA A 16 -5.70 -2.79 11.18
CA ALA A 16 -6.17 -4.05 11.76
C ALA A 16 -5.00 -4.87 12.32
N GLN A 17 -3.87 -4.92 11.60
CA GLN A 17 -2.64 -5.57 12.07
C GLN A 17 -2.05 -4.88 13.31
N ASN A 18 -2.25 -3.57 13.46
CA ASN A 18 -1.81 -2.80 14.62
C ASN A 18 -2.78 -2.92 15.82
N ASN A 19 -3.37 -4.09 16.04
CA ASN A 19 -4.40 -4.35 17.06
C ASN A 19 -5.61 -3.41 16.96
N GLY A 20 -5.95 -2.95 15.75
CA GLY A 20 -7.04 -2.01 15.51
C GLY A 20 -6.74 -0.56 15.96
N LYS A 21 -5.50 -0.24 16.36
CA LYS A 21 -5.11 1.13 16.68
C LYS A 21 -5.00 1.94 15.40
N LYS A 22 -5.73 3.06 15.36
CA LYS A 22 -5.65 4.03 14.26
C LYS A 22 -4.23 4.54 14.10
N ILE A 23 -3.77 4.63 12.85
CA ILE A 23 -2.46 5.19 12.51
C ILE A 23 -2.68 6.51 11.79
N SER A 24 -1.96 7.55 12.21
CA SER A 24 -2.10 8.86 11.56
C SER A 24 -1.61 8.80 10.10
N LEU A 25 -2.20 9.62 9.22
CA LEU A 25 -1.72 9.73 7.83
C LEU A 25 -0.24 10.15 7.77
N LYS A 26 0.20 10.96 8.72
CA LYS A 26 1.59 11.41 8.86
C LYS A 26 2.53 10.24 9.14
N GLU A 27 2.15 9.37 10.08
CA GLU A 27 2.93 8.19 10.47
C GLU A 27 2.98 7.15 9.36
N MET A 28 1.85 6.90 8.68
CA MET A 28 1.82 6.04 7.49
C MET A 28 2.74 6.55 6.37
N ALA A 29 2.69 7.85 6.08
CA ALA A 29 3.55 8.45 5.07
C ALA A 29 5.04 8.34 5.44
N LEU A 30 5.37 8.58 6.72
CA LEU A 30 6.72 8.42 7.26
C LEU A 30 7.23 6.99 7.10
N ASN A 31 6.42 5.99 7.45
CA ASN A 31 6.77 4.57 7.33
C ASN A 31 7.00 4.12 5.88
N LEU A 32 6.39 4.83 4.91
CA LEU A 32 6.56 4.58 3.48
C LEU A 32 7.63 5.47 2.83
N GLY A 33 8.29 6.36 3.59
CA GLY A 33 9.32 7.26 3.07
C GLY A 33 8.80 8.33 2.10
N ILE A 34 7.51 8.69 2.18
CA ILE A 34 6.88 9.68 1.29
C ILE A 34 6.35 10.89 2.07
N ALA A 35 6.13 12.01 1.36
CA ALA A 35 5.52 13.18 1.96
C ALA A 35 4.05 12.93 2.37
N MET A 36 3.61 13.50 3.49
CA MET A 36 2.22 13.38 3.98
C MET A 36 1.19 13.82 2.93
N ARG A 37 1.48 14.87 2.15
CA ARG A 37 0.60 15.35 1.08
C ARG A 37 0.42 14.30 -0.02
N THR A 38 1.49 13.61 -0.41
CA THR A 38 1.44 12.51 -1.39
C THR A 38 0.51 11.39 -0.91
N TYR A 39 0.63 10.99 0.36
CA TYR A 39 -0.24 9.97 0.95
C TYR A 39 -1.71 10.43 0.96
N GLN A 40 -1.97 11.68 1.34
CA GLN A 40 -3.31 12.24 1.40
C GLN A 40 -3.95 12.34 0.01
N ASP A 41 -3.21 12.77 -1.01
CA ASP A 41 -3.70 12.88 -2.38
C ASP A 41 -4.04 11.51 -2.98
N TRP A 42 -3.28 10.47 -2.64
CA TRP A 42 -3.59 9.09 -3.04
C TRP A 42 -4.83 8.56 -2.32
N LYS A 43 -4.96 8.79 -1.00
CA LYS A 43 -6.14 8.37 -0.22
C LYS A 43 -7.43 9.04 -0.69
N LEU A 44 -7.35 10.31 -1.11
CA LEU A 44 -8.49 11.07 -1.62
C LEU A 44 -8.74 10.88 -3.13
N GLY A 45 -7.96 10.04 -3.82
CA GLY A 45 -8.09 9.79 -5.25
C GLY A 45 -7.72 10.97 -6.16
N ARG A 46 -7.07 12.01 -5.61
CA ARG A 46 -6.65 13.23 -6.34
C ARG A 46 -5.45 12.99 -7.23
N ALA A 47 -4.61 12.03 -6.87
CA ALA A 47 -3.52 11.52 -7.70
C ALA A 47 -3.56 9.99 -7.70
N LYS A 48 -3.39 9.38 -8.87
CA LYS A 48 -3.45 7.92 -9.04
C LYS A 48 -2.05 7.36 -9.29
N PRO A 49 -1.47 6.55 -8.39
CA PRO A 49 -0.30 5.74 -8.72
C PRO A 49 -0.68 4.69 -9.77
N GLN A 50 -0.64 5.06 -11.06
CA GLN A 50 -1.07 4.21 -12.17
C GLN A 50 -0.37 2.83 -12.14
N ALA A 51 0.92 2.80 -11.79
CA ALA A 51 1.70 1.58 -11.65
C ALA A 51 1.21 0.67 -10.49
N ALA A 52 0.67 1.22 -9.39
CA ALA A 52 0.27 0.42 -8.23
C ALA A 52 -0.86 -0.57 -8.56
N SER A 53 -1.82 -0.16 -9.39
CA SER A 53 -2.92 -1.04 -9.79
C SER A 53 -2.46 -2.23 -10.64
N ILE A 54 -1.44 -2.02 -11.48
CA ILE A 54 -0.86 -3.07 -12.31
C ILE A 54 -0.03 -4.02 -11.44
N VAL A 55 0.78 -3.47 -10.52
CA VAL A 55 1.58 -4.29 -9.58
C VAL A 55 0.69 -5.19 -8.73
N ILE A 56 -0.43 -4.69 -8.19
CA ILE A 56 -1.36 -5.51 -7.41
C ILE A 56 -2.03 -6.58 -8.27
N LYS A 57 -2.39 -6.28 -9.52
CA LYS A 57 -2.93 -7.29 -10.44
C LYS A 57 -1.92 -8.40 -10.71
N MET A 58 -0.67 -8.05 -11.00
CA MET A 58 0.40 -9.02 -11.21
C MET A 58 0.65 -9.87 -9.96
N LEU A 59 0.57 -9.28 -8.76
CA LEU A 59 0.65 -10.05 -7.51
C LEU A 59 -0.54 -11.00 -7.36
N GLY A 60 -1.76 -10.59 -7.74
CA GLY A 60 -2.95 -11.44 -7.69
C GLY A 60 -2.99 -12.58 -8.70
N GLU A 61 -2.07 -12.62 -9.67
CA GLU A 61 -1.91 -13.73 -10.63
C GLU A 61 -1.00 -14.85 -10.09
N LEU A 62 -0.33 -14.63 -8.96
CA LEU A 62 0.57 -15.60 -8.34
C LEU A 62 -0.17 -16.50 -7.35
N GLU A 63 0.36 -17.71 -7.15
CA GLU A 63 -0.02 -18.57 -6.02
C GLU A 63 0.38 -17.93 -4.68
N ASP A 64 -0.36 -18.27 -3.61
CA ASP A 64 -0.25 -17.63 -2.29
C ASP A 64 1.19 -17.54 -1.74
N ASP A 65 1.99 -18.58 -1.92
CA ASP A 65 3.39 -18.63 -1.47
C ASP A 65 4.31 -17.74 -2.30
N GLU A 66 4.08 -17.68 -3.61
CA GLU A 66 4.82 -16.84 -4.54
C GLU A 66 4.50 -15.34 -4.36
N ILE A 67 3.28 -14.98 -3.92
CA ILE A 67 2.95 -13.61 -3.49
C ILE A 67 3.91 -13.17 -2.37
N ILE A 68 4.02 -13.97 -1.31
CA ILE A 68 4.86 -13.65 -0.15
C ILE A 68 6.33 -13.54 -0.56
N ARG A 69 6.80 -14.48 -1.40
CA ARG A 69 8.18 -14.49 -1.90
C ARG A 69 8.50 -13.24 -2.72
N ALA A 70 7.62 -12.87 -3.65
CA ALA A 70 7.79 -11.70 -4.50
C ALA A 70 7.82 -10.40 -3.69
N VAL A 71 6.87 -10.21 -2.77
CA VAL A 71 6.80 -9.02 -1.90
C VAL A 71 8.06 -8.89 -1.04
N ARG A 72 8.53 -9.98 -0.42
CA ARG A 72 9.75 -9.97 0.40
C ARG A 72 11.00 -9.66 -0.43
N LYS A 73 11.09 -10.17 -1.66
CA LYS A 73 12.20 -9.87 -2.57
C LYS A 73 12.21 -8.39 -2.96
N ILE A 74 11.05 -7.81 -3.30
CA ILE A 74 10.92 -6.38 -3.65
C ILE A 74 11.33 -5.50 -2.47
N ASN A 75 10.85 -5.80 -1.26
CA ASN A 75 11.16 -5.00 -0.07
C ASN A 75 12.66 -4.95 0.24
N LYS A 76 13.41 -6.04 -0.04
CA LYS A 76 14.86 -6.09 0.14
C LYS A 76 15.67 -5.26 -0.87
N LEU A 77 15.09 -4.89 -2.01
CA LEU A 77 15.77 -4.07 -3.02
C LEU A 77 15.80 -2.59 -2.64
N ASN A 78 14.90 -2.18 -1.73
CA ASN A 78 14.72 -0.80 -1.31
C ASN A 78 15.22 -0.54 0.13
N SER A 79 15.83 -1.53 0.77
CA SER A 79 16.39 -1.50 2.13
C SER A 79 17.90 -1.40 2.13
#